data_AF-A0A1Q8VL14-F1
#
_entry.id   AF-A0A1Q8VL14-F1
#
_cell.length_a   1.000
_cell.length_b   1.000
_cell.length_c   1.000
_cell.angle_alpha   90.00
_cell.angle_beta   90.00
_cell.angle_gamma   90.00
#
_symmetry.space_group_name_H-M   'P 1'
#
loop_
_entity.id
_entity.type
_entity.pdbx_description
1 polymer ?
#
loop_
_entity_poly.entity_id
_entity_poly.type
_entity_poly.pdbx_seq_one_letter_code
_entity_poly.pdbx_strand_id
1 'polypeptide(L)'
;PTATVEAANEQLDNYVKILEGLGVQVDRPTPLQWNQAIQTPDFRTESGFTQMPPRDILLTIGDEIMASANSFRCRYFEYLAYWPLMNQYFEEDPEFKWTQAPRPRLTDKSYKHNYYDERISLEERLERTAAKDFVTTEFEPMWDAADVMRVGKDLFIQHGLTTNRKAMEWFKRYYPDLRVHAVNFPGDPYPIHIDATFVPLRPGLIINNPHRRLPEEQRKIFEANDWQIVDAAPPAHEVPPPLCYSSVWLSMNCLVIDHKTVCVEASEVHQMEQMDKLGMNVIPVPFRDAYAFGGGLHCATADVYREGGCEDYFP
;
A
#
# COMPACT_ATOMS: atom_id res chain seq x y z
N PRO A 1 -19.51 11.25 5.78
CA PRO A 1 -20.85 11.82 5.44
C PRO A 1 -21.41 11.14 4.20
N THR A 2 -22.73 11.00 4.06
CA THR A 2 -23.35 10.27 2.94
C THR A 2 -22.92 10.81 1.57
N ALA A 3 -22.99 12.13 1.38
CA ALA A 3 -22.56 12.75 0.11
C ALA A 3 -21.09 12.47 -0.25
N THR A 4 -20.20 12.42 0.74
CA THR A 4 -18.78 12.06 0.53
C THR A 4 -18.63 10.60 0.08
N VAL A 5 -19.42 9.70 0.65
CA VAL A 5 -19.41 8.27 0.29
C VAL A 5 -19.97 8.08 -1.12
N GLU A 6 -21.06 8.78 -1.47
CA GLU A 6 -21.68 8.72 -2.79
C GLU A 6 -20.74 9.23 -3.89
N ALA A 7 -20.07 10.36 -3.68
CA ALA A 7 -19.09 10.90 -4.64
C ALA A 7 -17.89 9.96 -4.84
N ALA A 8 -17.37 9.37 -3.76
CA ALA A 8 -16.30 8.39 -3.86
C ALA A 8 -16.74 7.11 -4.59
N ASN A 9 -17.94 6.61 -4.33
CA ASN A 9 -18.48 5.45 -5.02
C ASN A 9 -18.68 5.71 -6.52
N GLU A 10 -19.13 6.90 -6.92
CA GLU A 10 -19.24 7.28 -8.33
C GLU A 10 -17.88 7.24 -9.03
N GLN A 11 -16.84 7.75 -8.38
CA GLN A 11 -15.47 7.71 -8.93
C GLN A 11 -14.88 6.30 -8.95
N LEU A 12 -15.15 5.48 -7.94
CA LEU A 12 -14.80 4.05 -7.94
C LEU A 12 -15.50 3.30 -9.07
N ASP A 13 -16.80 3.52 -9.28
CA ASP A 13 -17.56 2.91 -10.37
C ASP A 13 -17.04 3.36 -11.75
N ASN A 14 -16.63 4.62 -11.89
CA ASN A 14 -15.98 5.11 -13.09
C ASN A 14 -14.59 4.46 -13.30
N TYR A 15 -13.81 4.30 -12.22
CA TYR A 15 -12.52 3.65 -12.30
C TYR A 15 -12.62 2.18 -12.73
N VAL A 16 -13.63 1.44 -12.23
CA VAL A 16 -13.94 0.08 -12.72
C VAL A 16 -14.14 0.09 -14.24
N LYS A 17 -14.97 0.98 -14.78
CA LYS A 17 -15.22 1.06 -16.23
C LYS A 17 -13.95 1.36 -17.03
N ILE A 18 -13.05 2.19 -16.50
CA ILE A 18 -11.77 2.49 -17.13
C ILE A 18 -10.90 1.23 -17.18
N LEU A 19 -10.78 0.50 -16.07
CA LEU A 19 -10.01 -0.74 -15.99
C LEU A 19 -10.56 -1.81 -16.93
N GLU A 20 -11.88 -2.02 -16.94
CA GLU A 20 -12.56 -2.94 -17.86
C GLU A 20 -12.34 -2.54 -19.32
N GLY A 21 -12.35 -1.24 -19.62
CA GLY A 21 -12.05 -0.70 -20.95
C GLY A 21 -10.60 -0.94 -21.40
N LEU A 22 -9.68 -1.14 -20.45
CA LEU A 22 -8.28 -1.56 -20.70
C LEU A 22 -8.11 -3.08 -20.77
N GLY A 23 -9.20 -3.86 -20.66
CA GLY A 23 -9.19 -5.31 -20.70
C GLY A 23 -8.87 -5.98 -19.36
N VAL A 24 -8.89 -5.25 -18.25
CA VAL A 24 -8.70 -5.79 -16.90
C VAL A 24 -10.02 -6.37 -16.39
N GLN A 25 -10.01 -7.61 -15.89
CA GLN A 25 -11.12 -8.14 -15.12
C GLN A 25 -11.12 -7.51 -13.72
N VAL A 26 -12.27 -7.00 -13.29
CA VAL A 26 -12.41 -6.30 -12.01
C VAL A 26 -13.37 -7.02 -11.09
N ASP A 27 -12.86 -7.49 -9.97
CA ASP A 27 -13.63 -8.10 -8.90
C ASP A 27 -13.79 -7.13 -7.71
N ARG A 28 -14.97 -7.14 -7.07
CA ARG A 28 -15.30 -6.22 -5.97
C ARG A 28 -15.52 -6.98 -4.67
N PRO A 29 -14.98 -6.51 -3.52
CA PRO A 29 -15.24 -7.12 -2.23
C PRO A 29 -16.69 -6.98 -1.78
N THR A 30 -17.12 -7.84 -0.87
CA THR A 30 -18.47 -7.83 -0.29
C THR A 30 -18.51 -7.01 1.00
N PRO A 31 -19.22 -5.86 1.03
CA PRO A 31 -19.33 -4.98 2.21
C PRO A 31 -19.73 -5.70 3.49
N LEU A 32 -18.99 -5.42 4.56
CA LEU A 32 -19.40 -5.73 5.93
C LEU A 32 -20.18 -4.55 6.54
N GLN A 33 -20.86 -4.80 7.67
CA GLN A 33 -21.41 -3.73 8.51
C GLN A 33 -20.29 -3.07 9.30
N TRP A 34 -19.58 -2.11 8.70
CA TRP A 34 -18.37 -1.51 9.27
C TRP A 34 -18.62 -0.71 10.56
N ASN A 35 -19.84 -0.29 10.83
CA ASN A 35 -20.25 0.36 12.08
C ASN A 35 -20.58 -0.63 13.22
N GLN A 36 -20.42 -1.93 12.98
CA GLN A 36 -20.58 -2.95 14.01
C GLN A 36 -19.35 -2.97 14.92
N ALA A 37 -19.58 -3.04 16.24
CA ALA A 37 -18.51 -3.20 17.22
C ALA A 37 -17.80 -4.55 17.05
N ILE A 38 -16.48 -4.52 17.24
CA ILE A 38 -15.61 -5.69 17.18
C ILE A 38 -15.06 -5.96 18.58
N GLN A 39 -15.09 -7.22 19.02
CA GLN A 39 -14.51 -7.64 20.29
C GLN A 39 -13.67 -8.91 20.11
N THR A 40 -12.46 -8.88 20.66
CA THR A 40 -11.56 -10.03 20.84
C THR A 40 -11.34 -10.26 22.33
N PRO A 41 -10.62 -11.33 22.75
CA PRO A 41 -10.20 -11.47 24.14
C PRO A 41 -9.28 -10.34 24.64
N ASP A 42 -8.66 -9.56 23.74
CA ASP A 42 -7.62 -8.58 24.09
C ASP A 42 -8.04 -7.12 23.90
N PHE A 43 -9.02 -6.85 23.02
CA PHE A 43 -9.46 -5.49 22.72
C PHE A 43 -10.91 -5.42 22.24
N ARG A 44 -11.45 -4.21 22.28
CA ARG A 44 -12.74 -3.85 21.68
C ARG A 44 -12.60 -2.56 20.87
N THR A 45 -13.25 -2.49 19.72
CA THR A 45 -13.46 -1.26 18.96
C THR A 45 -14.96 -1.08 18.69
N GLU A 46 -15.43 0.17 18.63
CA GLU A 46 -16.86 0.46 18.39
C GLU A 46 -17.24 0.31 16.92
N SER A 47 -16.26 0.32 16.02
CA SER A 47 -16.42 0.10 14.59
C SER A 47 -15.20 -0.61 14.01
N GLY A 48 -15.38 -1.18 12.82
CA GLY A 48 -14.28 -1.46 11.92
C GLY A 48 -13.76 -0.20 11.24
N PHE A 49 -12.98 -0.38 10.17
CA PHE A 49 -12.44 0.70 9.36
C PHE A 49 -13.34 0.97 8.15
N THR A 50 -12.95 0.52 6.95
CA THR A 50 -13.76 0.63 5.73
C THR A 50 -13.41 -0.53 4.78
N GLN A 51 -14.01 -0.57 3.58
CA GLN A 51 -13.66 -1.50 2.51
C GLN A 51 -12.79 -0.86 1.41
N MET A 52 -12.02 0.14 1.80
CA MET A 52 -10.97 0.78 1.03
C MET A 52 -9.84 1.11 2.03
N PRO A 53 -8.56 0.82 1.71
CA PRO A 53 -8.04 0.24 0.47
C PRO A 53 -7.77 -1.28 0.54
N PRO A 54 -8.06 -2.07 -0.51
CA PRO A 54 -7.70 -3.50 -0.57
C PRO A 54 -6.19 -3.78 -0.53
N ARG A 55 -5.37 -2.85 -1.04
CA ARG A 55 -3.90 -2.96 -1.06
C ARG A 55 -3.29 -3.18 0.31
N ASP A 56 -3.95 -2.67 1.34
CA ASP A 56 -3.46 -2.72 2.71
C ASP A 56 -3.67 -4.09 3.34
N ILE A 57 -4.59 -4.89 2.78
CA ILE A 57 -5.04 -6.16 3.34
C ILE A 57 -4.51 -7.34 2.53
N LEU A 58 -4.47 -7.23 1.20
CA LEU A 58 -4.13 -8.34 0.30
C LEU A 58 -2.76 -8.15 -0.32
N LEU A 59 -1.88 -9.14 -0.12
CA LEU A 59 -0.59 -9.26 -0.81
C LEU A 59 -0.60 -10.47 -1.72
N THR A 60 -0.43 -10.24 -3.02
CA THR A 60 -0.29 -11.32 -4.02
C THR A 60 1.18 -11.59 -4.29
N ILE A 61 1.66 -12.83 -4.11
CA ILE A 61 3.02 -13.27 -4.47
C ILE A 61 2.92 -14.60 -5.22
N GLY A 62 3.26 -14.60 -6.51
CA GLY A 62 3.13 -15.79 -7.35
C GLY A 62 1.68 -16.26 -7.43
N ASP A 63 1.45 -17.52 -7.06
CA ASP A 63 0.15 -18.19 -6.99
C ASP A 63 -0.57 -17.99 -5.64
N GLU A 64 -0.06 -17.13 -4.76
CA GLU A 64 -0.59 -16.92 -3.41
C GLU A 64 -1.20 -15.53 -3.24
N ILE A 65 -2.39 -15.46 -2.63
CA ILE A 65 -2.92 -14.24 -2.03
C ILE A 65 -2.98 -14.43 -0.52
N MET A 66 -2.28 -13.53 0.17
CA MET A 66 -2.16 -13.53 1.62
C MET A 66 -2.88 -12.33 2.23
N ALA A 67 -3.72 -12.61 3.23
CA ALA A 67 -4.24 -11.57 4.10
C ALA A 67 -3.18 -11.15 5.14
N SER A 68 -2.89 -9.85 5.23
CA SER A 68 -1.86 -9.29 6.08
C SER A 68 -2.15 -9.35 7.58
N ALA A 69 -1.09 -9.20 8.38
CA ALA A 69 -1.14 -9.14 9.85
C ALA A 69 -1.31 -7.68 10.33
N ASN A 70 -2.42 -7.04 9.91
CA ASN A 70 -2.62 -5.60 10.09
C ASN A 70 -2.47 -5.16 11.56
N SER A 71 -1.85 -4.00 11.74
CA SER A 71 -1.53 -3.43 13.06
C SER A 71 -2.67 -2.62 13.67
N PHE A 72 -3.69 -2.23 12.91
CA PHE A 72 -4.80 -1.44 13.42
C PHE A 72 -5.91 -2.35 13.97
N ARG A 73 -6.31 -2.15 15.23
CA ARG A 73 -7.39 -2.93 15.87
C ARG A 73 -8.72 -2.85 15.10
N CYS A 74 -9.05 -1.70 14.49
CA CYS A 74 -10.26 -1.54 13.67
C CYS A 74 -10.20 -2.25 12.31
N ARG A 75 -9.02 -2.73 11.90
CA ARG A 75 -8.80 -3.50 10.66
C ARG A 75 -8.61 -4.99 10.94
N TYR A 76 -8.77 -5.40 12.21
CA TYR A 76 -9.00 -6.80 12.52
C TYR A 76 -10.22 -7.26 11.69
N PHE A 77 -10.43 -8.49 11.23
CA PHE A 77 -11.61 -8.84 10.40
C PHE A 77 -11.81 -8.12 9.04
N GLU A 78 -11.02 -7.13 8.62
CA GLU A 78 -11.20 -6.48 7.31
C GLU A 78 -11.07 -7.47 6.14
N TYR A 79 -10.24 -8.51 6.30
CA TYR A 79 -10.09 -9.60 5.35
C TYR A 79 -11.40 -10.34 5.01
N LEU A 80 -12.41 -10.30 5.89
CA LEU A 80 -13.70 -10.99 5.67
C LEU A 80 -14.46 -10.40 4.47
N ALA A 81 -14.23 -9.12 4.15
CA ALA A 81 -14.78 -8.48 2.95
C ALA A 81 -14.37 -9.19 1.65
N TYR A 82 -13.18 -9.80 1.65
CA TYR A 82 -12.60 -10.48 0.49
C TYR A 82 -12.83 -11.98 0.51
N TRP A 83 -13.38 -12.53 1.60
CA TRP A 83 -13.58 -13.98 1.77
C TRP A 83 -14.36 -14.62 0.62
N PRO A 84 -15.47 -14.04 0.11
CA PRO A 84 -16.17 -14.63 -1.04
C PRO A 84 -15.31 -14.74 -2.30
N LEU A 85 -14.46 -13.74 -2.58
CA LEU A 85 -13.54 -13.76 -3.71
C LEU A 85 -12.44 -14.81 -3.51
N MET A 86 -11.84 -14.88 -2.32
CA MET A 86 -10.81 -15.89 -2.04
C MET A 86 -11.36 -17.31 -2.17
N ASN A 87 -12.59 -17.55 -1.71
CA ASN A 87 -13.25 -18.84 -1.88
C ASN A 87 -13.53 -19.13 -3.36
N GLN A 88 -13.98 -18.14 -4.13
CA GLN A 88 -14.19 -18.30 -5.57
C GLN A 88 -12.88 -18.69 -6.27
N TYR A 89 -11.80 -17.93 -6.05
CA TYR A 89 -10.50 -18.20 -6.68
C TYR A 89 -9.95 -19.58 -6.31
N PHE A 90 -10.17 -20.03 -5.07
CA PHE A 90 -9.74 -21.37 -4.61
C PHE A 90 -10.50 -22.52 -5.29
N GLU A 91 -11.77 -22.32 -5.63
CA GLU A 91 -12.55 -23.32 -6.37
C GLU A 91 -12.24 -23.29 -7.88
N GLU A 92 -11.87 -22.11 -8.41
CA GLU A 92 -11.60 -21.91 -9.84
C GLU A 92 -10.16 -22.27 -10.26
N ASP A 93 -9.17 -22.10 -9.38
CA ASP A 93 -7.75 -22.35 -9.66
C ASP A 93 -7.13 -23.35 -8.66
N PRO A 94 -6.80 -24.58 -9.10
CA PRO A 94 -6.23 -25.60 -8.22
C PRO A 94 -4.81 -25.29 -7.71
N GLU A 95 -4.09 -24.33 -8.33
CA GLU A 95 -2.76 -23.91 -7.89
C GLU A 95 -2.84 -22.71 -6.92
N PHE A 96 -4.00 -22.06 -6.80
CA PHE A 96 -4.16 -20.89 -5.95
C PHE A 96 -3.95 -21.22 -4.46
N LYS A 97 -3.02 -20.50 -3.84
CA LYS A 97 -2.74 -20.56 -2.41
C LYS A 97 -3.46 -19.43 -1.69
N TRP A 98 -4.47 -19.79 -0.92
CA TRP A 98 -5.16 -18.86 -0.05
C TRP A 98 -4.60 -18.93 1.37
N THR A 99 -3.96 -17.85 1.82
CA THR A 99 -3.29 -17.84 3.13
C THR A 99 -3.61 -16.60 3.97
N GLN A 100 -3.24 -16.69 5.24
CA GLN A 100 -3.32 -15.60 6.19
C GLN A 100 -2.02 -15.55 7.00
N ALA A 101 -1.42 -14.37 7.10
CA ALA A 101 -0.27 -14.14 7.96
C ALA A 101 -0.62 -14.42 9.44
N PRO A 102 0.37 -14.66 10.31
CA PRO A 102 0.12 -14.85 11.74
C PRO A 102 -0.70 -13.71 12.31
N ARG A 103 -1.97 -13.96 12.65
CA ARG A 103 -2.88 -12.92 13.10
C ARG A 103 -2.38 -12.38 14.45
N PRO A 104 -2.04 -11.08 14.55
CA PRO A 104 -1.50 -10.52 15.78
C PRO A 104 -2.57 -10.47 16.87
N ARG A 105 -2.20 -10.62 18.13
CA ARG A 105 -3.12 -10.47 19.28
C ARG A 105 -3.53 -9.02 19.49
N LEU A 106 -2.68 -8.08 19.09
CA LEU A 106 -2.87 -6.62 19.25
C LEU A 106 -3.14 -6.21 20.70
N THR A 107 -2.48 -6.89 21.64
CA THR A 107 -2.47 -6.52 23.07
C THR A 107 -1.74 -5.19 23.27
N ASP A 108 -1.80 -4.62 24.46
CA ASP A 108 -1.05 -3.40 24.79
C ASP A 108 0.47 -3.57 24.61
N LYS A 109 1.00 -4.80 24.72
CA LYS A 109 2.43 -5.08 24.45
C LYS A 109 2.82 -4.81 23.00
N SER A 110 1.87 -4.80 22.07
CA SER A 110 2.11 -4.57 20.65
C SER A 110 2.34 -3.08 20.34
N TYR A 111 2.07 -2.17 21.28
CA TYR A 111 2.15 -0.72 21.06
C TYR A 111 2.94 0.01 22.16
N LYS A 112 3.58 1.12 21.78
CA LYS A 112 4.12 2.10 22.72
C LYS A 112 2.99 3.05 23.12
N HIS A 113 2.71 3.08 24.41
CA HIS A 113 1.73 4.03 24.96
C HIS A 113 2.20 5.48 24.76
N ASN A 114 1.25 6.39 24.52
CA ASN A 114 1.48 7.83 24.33
C ASN A 114 2.41 8.20 23.17
N TYR A 115 2.58 7.31 22.18
CA TYR A 115 3.42 7.59 21.02
C TYR A 115 2.94 8.80 20.20
N TYR A 116 1.63 9.05 20.14
CA TYR A 116 1.00 10.16 19.41
C TYR A 116 0.48 11.28 20.33
N ASP A 117 1.18 11.59 21.43
CA ASP A 117 0.87 12.79 22.22
C ASP A 117 0.83 14.03 21.31
N GLU A 118 -0.25 14.81 21.37
CA GLU A 118 -0.47 16.01 20.53
C GLU A 118 0.63 17.06 20.69
N ARG A 119 1.43 16.97 21.76
CA ARG A 119 2.58 17.86 22.01
C ARG A 119 3.81 17.54 21.15
N ILE A 120 3.85 16.38 20.50
CA ILE A 120 4.98 15.94 19.68
C ILE A 120 4.97 16.72 18.36
N SER A 121 6.04 17.50 18.14
CA SER A 121 6.21 18.33 16.95
C SER A 121 6.47 17.48 15.69
N LEU A 122 6.32 18.09 14.52
CA LEU A 122 6.66 17.43 13.25
C LEU A 122 8.15 17.05 13.19
N GLU A 123 9.02 17.92 13.69
CA GLU A 123 10.47 17.69 13.77
C GLU A 123 10.79 16.47 14.63
N GLU A 124 10.16 16.36 15.81
CA GLU A 124 10.34 15.20 16.69
C GLU A 124 9.85 13.89 16.03
N ARG A 125 8.78 13.93 15.21
CA ARG A 125 8.34 12.75 14.44
C ARG A 125 9.36 12.32 13.39
N LEU A 126 10.00 13.28 12.73
CA LEU A 126 11.08 13.00 11.77
C LEU A 126 12.30 12.41 12.48
N GLU A 127 12.69 12.94 13.65
CA GLU A 127 13.76 12.37 14.48
C GLU A 127 13.46 10.92 14.88
N ARG A 128 12.23 10.64 15.36
CA ARG A 128 11.78 9.28 15.69
C ARG A 128 11.81 8.35 14.47
N THR A 129 11.35 8.82 13.32
CA THR A 129 11.37 8.02 12.08
C THR A 129 12.80 7.74 11.61
N ALA A 130 13.69 8.73 11.70
CA ALA A 130 15.12 8.53 11.43
C ALA A 130 15.74 7.51 12.38
N ALA A 131 15.36 7.55 13.66
CA ALA A 131 15.75 6.59 14.69
C ALA A 131 15.04 5.22 14.58
N LYS A 132 14.07 5.07 13.67
CA LYS A 132 13.24 3.86 13.49
C LYS A 132 12.46 3.50 14.76
N ASP A 133 12.08 4.53 15.50
CA ASP A 133 11.31 4.45 16.74
C ASP A 133 9.82 4.63 16.40
N PHE A 134 9.07 3.52 16.32
CA PHE A 134 7.66 3.54 15.90
C PHE A 134 6.69 3.10 16.99
N VAL A 135 5.39 3.39 16.77
CA VAL A 135 4.31 3.03 17.71
C VAL A 135 4.21 1.52 17.92
N THR A 136 4.44 0.71 16.90
CA THR A 136 4.43 -0.75 16.99
C THR A 136 5.72 -1.27 17.64
N THR A 137 5.59 -2.22 18.55
CA THR A 137 6.74 -2.93 19.15
C THR A 137 7.09 -4.17 18.34
N GLU A 138 8.18 -4.85 18.73
CA GLU A 138 8.61 -6.14 18.16
C GLU A 138 7.99 -7.36 18.91
N PHE A 139 6.89 -7.17 19.63
CA PHE A 139 6.26 -8.23 20.43
C PHE A 139 5.73 -9.38 19.54
N GLU A 140 5.16 -9.06 18.38
CA GLU A 140 4.59 -10.01 17.42
C GLU A 140 4.72 -9.46 15.99
N PRO A 141 4.72 -10.29 14.94
CA PRO A 141 4.73 -9.81 13.56
C PRO A 141 3.49 -8.95 13.29
N MET A 142 3.69 -7.74 12.78
CA MET A 142 2.61 -6.85 12.32
C MET A 142 3.05 -6.19 11.03
N TRP A 143 2.16 -6.19 10.04
CA TRP A 143 2.40 -5.55 8.75
C TRP A 143 1.11 -5.31 7.98
N ASP A 144 1.11 -4.25 7.18
CA ASP A 144 0.09 -3.97 6.17
C ASP A 144 0.67 -4.32 4.79
N ALA A 145 -0.13 -4.88 3.89
CA ALA A 145 0.35 -5.29 2.57
C ALA A 145 0.84 -4.12 1.71
N ALA A 146 0.33 -2.91 1.96
CA ALA A 146 0.76 -1.68 1.31
C ALA A 146 2.14 -1.17 1.74
N ASP A 147 2.79 -1.76 2.76
CA ASP A 147 4.22 -1.52 3.05
C ASP A 147 5.17 -2.40 2.23
N VAL A 148 4.64 -3.37 1.47
CA VAL A 148 5.44 -4.35 0.70
C VAL A 148 5.37 -4.00 -0.79
N MET A 149 6.47 -3.48 -1.34
CA MET A 149 6.61 -3.29 -2.78
C MET A 149 7.32 -4.49 -3.42
N ARG A 150 6.69 -5.07 -4.44
CA ARG A 150 7.16 -6.25 -5.16
C ARG A 150 7.94 -5.84 -6.41
N VAL A 151 9.17 -6.31 -6.56
CA VAL A 151 10.00 -6.11 -7.75
C VAL A 151 10.66 -7.45 -8.12
N GLY A 152 9.89 -8.33 -8.75
CA GLY A 152 10.36 -9.68 -9.10
C GLY A 152 10.75 -10.49 -7.86
N LYS A 153 11.99 -10.96 -7.80
CA LYS A 153 12.56 -11.68 -6.64
C LYS A 153 12.78 -10.82 -5.39
N ASP A 154 12.55 -9.52 -5.45
CA ASP A 154 12.89 -8.58 -4.38
C ASP A 154 11.65 -7.93 -3.79
N LEU A 155 11.55 -7.99 -2.46
CA LEU A 155 10.51 -7.36 -1.66
C LEU A 155 11.12 -6.19 -0.90
N PHE A 156 10.74 -4.97 -1.27
CA PHE A 156 11.09 -3.77 -0.52
C PHE A 156 10.01 -3.50 0.52
N ILE A 157 10.32 -3.73 1.79
CA ILE A 157 9.37 -3.64 2.89
C ILE A 157 9.70 -2.41 3.74
N GLN A 158 8.75 -1.48 3.84
CA GLN A 158 8.90 -0.31 4.69
C GLN A 158 8.79 -0.69 6.17
N HIS A 159 9.80 -0.32 6.95
CA HIS A 159 9.71 -0.27 8.40
C HIS A 159 9.06 1.06 8.79
N GLY A 160 7.92 1.00 9.47
CA GLY A 160 7.10 2.17 9.72
C GLY A 160 6.14 1.98 10.88
N LEU A 161 5.06 2.76 10.86
CA LEU A 161 4.06 2.77 11.93
C LEU A 161 3.12 1.55 11.90
N THR A 162 3.08 0.84 10.77
CA THR A 162 2.19 -0.30 10.51
C THR A 162 2.93 -1.62 10.35
N THR A 163 4.22 -1.58 10.02
CA THR A 163 5.04 -2.76 9.72
C THR A 163 6.33 -2.77 10.54
N ASN A 164 6.55 -3.82 11.32
CA ASN A 164 7.70 -3.96 12.23
C ASN A 164 8.80 -4.90 11.72
N ARG A 165 9.97 -4.92 12.37
CA ARG A 165 11.10 -5.75 11.94
C ARG A 165 10.83 -7.24 12.08
N LYS A 166 10.04 -7.62 13.08
CA LYS A 166 9.64 -9.01 13.29
C LYS A 166 8.81 -9.55 12.13
N ALA A 167 8.01 -8.71 11.47
CA ALA A 167 7.35 -9.07 10.21
C ALA A 167 8.37 -9.31 9.09
N MET A 168 9.39 -8.47 8.95
CA MET A 168 10.44 -8.68 7.93
C MET A 168 11.20 -10.00 8.14
N GLU A 169 11.52 -10.34 9.39
CA GLU A 169 12.11 -11.65 9.73
C GLU A 169 11.15 -12.81 9.47
N TRP A 170 9.85 -12.59 9.60
CA TRP A 170 8.84 -13.57 9.21
C TRP A 170 8.79 -13.76 7.69
N PHE A 171 8.81 -12.67 6.90
CA PHE A 171 8.87 -12.72 5.43
C PHE A 171 10.09 -13.51 4.93
N LYS A 172 11.29 -13.24 5.47
CA LYS A 172 12.52 -13.96 5.10
C LYS A 172 12.43 -15.47 5.34
N ARG A 173 11.66 -15.90 6.35
CA ARG A 173 11.47 -17.32 6.67
C ARG A 173 10.37 -17.96 5.83
N TYR A 174 9.32 -17.19 5.54
CA TYR A 174 8.16 -17.68 4.78
C TYR A 174 8.47 -17.77 3.28
N TYR A 175 9.20 -16.80 2.73
CA TYR A 175 9.65 -16.75 1.35
C TYR A 175 11.18 -16.84 1.25
N PRO A 176 11.79 -18.02 1.50
CA PRO A 176 13.25 -18.18 1.49
C PRO A 176 13.87 -17.93 0.11
N ASP A 177 13.08 -18.04 -0.96
CA ASP A 177 13.52 -17.82 -2.34
C ASP A 177 13.42 -16.34 -2.79
N LEU A 178 12.85 -15.47 -1.96
CA LEU A 178 12.75 -14.03 -2.21
C LEU A 178 13.72 -13.24 -1.31
N ARG A 179 14.18 -12.09 -1.81
CA ARG A 179 15.10 -11.20 -1.11
C ARG A 179 14.31 -10.07 -0.44
N VAL A 180 14.38 -10.01 0.89
CA VAL A 180 13.69 -8.96 1.67
C VAL A 180 14.64 -7.80 1.96
N HIS A 181 14.29 -6.62 1.43
CA HIS A 181 14.99 -5.36 1.64
C HIS A 181 14.19 -4.46 2.57
N ALA A 182 14.67 -4.32 3.81
CA ALA A 182 14.08 -3.38 4.76
C ALA A 182 14.40 -1.93 4.36
N VAL A 183 13.40 -1.12 4.06
CA VAL A 183 13.53 0.31 3.78
C VAL A 183 12.93 1.15 4.91
N ASN A 184 13.44 2.35 5.11
CA ASN A 184 12.93 3.33 6.07
C ASN A 184 13.16 4.72 5.49
N PHE A 185 12.19 5.61 5.51
CA PHE A 185 12.29 6.93 4.88
C PHE A 185 12.30 8.02 5.95
N PRO A 186 13.48 8.53 6.38
CA PRO A 186 13.58 9.49 7.48
C PRO A 186 12.83 10.80 7.28
N GLY A 187 12.61 11.18 6.01
CA GLY A 187 11.87 12.39 5.65
C GLY A 187 10.34 12.23 5.67
N ASP A 188 9.83 11.05 6.02
CA ASP A 188 8.40 10.83 6.19
C ASP A 188 8.00 10.96 7.68
N PRO A 189 7.23 11.98 8.07
CA PRO A 189 6.79 12.11 9.47
C PRO A 189 5.69 11.10 9.86
N TYR A 190 5.11 10.41 8.87
CA TYR A 190 4.04 9.43 9.04
C TYR A 190 4.27 8.22 8.13
N PRO A 191 5.30 7.40 8.35
CA PRO A 191 5.64 6.28 7.48
C PRO A 191 4.60 5.15 7.61
N ILE A 192 3.49 5.33 6.88
CA ILE A 192 2.40 4.38 6.69
C ILE A 192 2.34 4.14 5.18
N HIS A 193 2.65 2.91 4.78
CA HIS A 193 2.64 2.42 3.40
C HIS A 193 3.72 3.04 2.49
N ILE A 194 4.22 2.25 1.55
CA ILE A 194 5.37 2.61 0.71
C ILE A 194 4.96 3.20 -0.65
N ASP A 195 3.71 2.99 -1.06
CA ASP A 195 3.19 3.23 -2.40
C ASP A 195 2.83 4.69 -2.73
N ALA A 196 3.01 5.62 -1.79
CA ALA A 196 3.06 7.07 -2.02
C ALA A 196 4.47 7.65 -1.78
N THR A 197 5.48 6.77 -1.85
CA THR A 197 6.89 7.09 -1.58
C THR A 197 7.82 6.49 -2.63
N PHE A 198 7.61 5.24 -3.02
CA PHE A 198 8.46 4.48 -3.93
C PHE A 198 7.56 3.68 -4.89
N VAL A 199 7.62 4.00 -6.18
CA VAL A 199 6.73 3.42 -7.20
C VAL A 199 7.57 2.95 -8.40
N PRO A 200 7.78 1.63 -8.54
CA PRO A 200 8.31 1.03 -9.75
C PRO A 200 7.34 1.23 -10.92
N LEU A 201 7.84 1.70 -12.06
CA LEU A 201 7.02 1.89 -13.27
C LEU A 201 7.20 0.76 -14.28
N ARG A 202 8.44 0.33 -14.47
CA ARG A 202 8.84 -0.77 -15.36
C ARG A 202 10.25 -1.21 -14.97
N PRO A 203 10.73 -2.37 -15.44
CA PRO A 203 12.11 -2.79 -15.23
C PRO A 203 13.09 -1.68 -15.62
N GLY A 204 13.95 -1.28 -14.68
CA GLY A 204 14.93 -0.20 -14.88
C GLY A 204 14.43 1.22 -14.60
N LEU A 205 13.19 1.43 -14.12
CA LEU A 205 12.68 2.77 -13.80
C LEU A 205 11.76 2.78 -12.59
N ILE A 206 12.10 3.61 -11.61
CA ILE A 206 11.22 3.97 -10.49
C ILE A 206 11.03 5.49 -10.42
N ILE A 207 9.90 5.92 -9.86
CA ILE A 207 9.77 7.26 -9.28
C ILE A 207 9.81 7.17 -7.75
N ASN A 208 10.48 8.14 -7.12
CA ASN A 208 10.63 8.22 -5.67
C ASN A 208 10.26 9.63 -5.19
N ASN A 209 9.55 9.72 -4.07
CA ASN A 209 9.17 10.97 -3.45
C ASN A 209 10.43 11.78 -3.06
N PRO A 210 10.56 13.04 -3.51
CA PRO A 210 11.77 13.84 -3.33
C PRO A 210 12.06 14.20 -1.86
N HIS A 211 11.04 14.17 -0.99
CA HIS A 211 11.17 14.41 0.45
C HIS A 211 11.35 13.11 1.24
N ARG A 212 10.92 11.97 0.69
CA ARG A 212 11.03 10.63 1.30
C ARG A 212 11.99 9.79 0.48
N ARG A 213 13.25 10.24 0.45
CA ARG A 213 14.28 9.65 -0.42
C ARG A 213 14.60 8.22 0.00
N LEU A 214 14.65 7.32 -0.98
CA LEU A 214 15.18 5.97 -0.81
C LEU A 214 16.56 6.04 -0.12
N PRO A 215 16.81 5.27 0.95
CA PRO A 215 18.09 5.36 1.65
C PRO A 215 19.27 4.92 0.77
N GLU A 216 20.45 5.48 1.04
CA GLU A 216 21.67 5.23 0.24
C GLU A 216 21.99 3.74 0.10
N GLU A 217 21.86 2.96 1.17
CA GLU A 217 22.13 1.51 1.11
C GLU A 217 21.19 0.77 0.15
N GLN A 218 19.90 1.09 0.16
CA GLN A 218 18.96 0.47 -0.78
C GLN A 218 19.04 1.09 -2.17
N ARG A 219 19.48 2.34 -2.34
CA ARG A 219 19.75 2.93 -3.67
C ARG A 219 20.83 2.16 -4.44
N LYS A 220 21.85 1.64 -3.76
CA LYS A 220 22.98 0.92 -4.39
C LYS A 220 22.53 -0.24 -5.28
N ILE A 221 21.49 -0.99 -4.90
CA ILE A 221 21.02 -2.13 -5.71
C ILE A 221 20.42 -1.67 -7.04
N PHE A 222 19.72 -0.54 -7.06
CA PHE A 222 19.17 0.06 -8.27
C PHE A 222 20.29 0.59 -9.16
N GLU A 223 21.22 1.36 -8.59
CA GLU A 223 22.35 1.94 -9.30
C GLU A 223 23.28 0.86 -9.89
N ALA A 224 23.52 -0.24 -9.16
CA ALA A 224 24.33 -1.36 -9.63
C ALA A 224 23.67 -2.15 -10.78
N ASN A 225 22.37 -1.96 -11.00
CA ASN A 225 21.59 -2.67 -12.02
C ASN A 225 20.98 -1.70 -13.06
N ASP A 226 21.59 -0.53 -13.23
CA ASP A 226 21.21 0.48 -14.24
C ASP A 226 19.76 0.99 -14.13
N TRP A 227 19.16 0.91 -12.94
CA TRP A 227 17.84 1.48 -12.70
C TRP A 227 17.90 3.00 -12.56
N GLN A 228 17.00 3.67 -13.26
CA GLN A 228 16.78 5.10 -13.12
C GLN A 228 15.87 5.37 -11.91
N ILE A 229 16.34 6.23 -11.01
CA ILE A 229 15.56 6.74 -9.87
C ILE A 229 15.20 8.19 -10.15
N VAL A 230 13.94 8.44 -10.49
CA VAL A 230 13.45 9.79 -10.84
C VAL A 230 12.69 10.37 -9.65
N ASP A 231 12.99 11.62 -9.29
CA ASP A 231 12.19 12.33 -8.28
C ASP A 231 10.77 12.54 -8.81
N ALA A 232 9.76 12.18 -8.03
CA ALA A 232 8.35 12.38 -8.40
C ALA A 232 8.03 13.87 -8.58
N ALA A 233 7.16 14.18 -9.54
CA ALA A 233 6.70 15.54 -9.77
C ALA A 233 5.98 16.09 -8.53
N PRO A 234 6.08 17.41 -8.25
CA PRO A 234 5.34 18.00 -7.14
C PRO A 234 3.82 17.79 -7.35
N PRO A 235 3.05 17.46 -6.31
CA PRO A 235 1.60 17.35 -6.40
C PRO A 235 0.99 18.62 -7.02
N ALA A 236 -0.08 18.49 -7.79
CA ALA A 236 -0.78 19.63 -8.37
C ALA A 236 -1.58 20.42 -7.32
N HIS A 237 -1.77 19.84 -6.13
CA HIS A 237 -2.55 20.42 -5.04
C HIS A 237 -1.70 20.62 -3.79
N GLU A 238 -1.91 21.74 -3.10
CA GLU A 238 -1.19 22.08 -1.88
C GLU A 238 -1.79 21.45 -0.62
N VAL A 239 -3.06 21.00 -0.68
CA VAL A 239 -3.77 20.40 0.45
C VAL A 239 -4.47 19.10 0.04
N PRO A 240 -4.53 18.09 0.94
CA PRO A 240 -5.36 16.91 0.74
C PRO A 240 -6.85 17.29 0.65
N PRO A 241 -7.69 16.47 0.00
CA PRO A 241 -9.14 16.68 0.04
C PRO A 241 -9.69 16.51 1.47
N PRO A 242 -10.88 17.07 1.78
CA PRO A 242 -11.49 16.95 3.10
C PRO A 242 -11.58 15.50 3.59
N LEU A 243 -11.33 15.29 4.88
CA LEU A 243 -11.34 13.97 5.55
C LEU A 243 -10.24 12.98 5.11
N CYS A 244 -9.39 13.34 4.14
CA CYS A 244 -8.23 12.55 3.80
C CYS A 244 -7.14 12.66 4.88
N TYR A 245 -6.70 11.51 5.39
CA TYR A 245 -5.63 11.41 6.38
C TYR A 245 -4.25 11.10 5.76
N SER A 246 -4.20 10.99 4.42
CA SER A 246 -2.97 10.84 3.65
C SER A 246 -2.42 12.20 3.19
N SER A 247 -1.15 12.24 2.79
CA SER A 247 -0.53 13.46 2.25
C SER A 247 -0.95 13.75 0.81
N VAL A 248 -0.66 14.97 0.33
CA VAL A 248 -0.78 15.36 -1.09
C VAL A 248 0.01 14.47 -2.06
N TRP A 249 0.97 13.68 -1.56
CA TRP A 249 1.71 12.69 -2.33
C TRP A 249 0.90 11.48 -2.80
N LEU A 250 -0.41 11.40 -2.50
CA LEU A 250 -1.30 10.52 -3.26
C LEU A 250 -1.27 10.82 -4.77
N SER A 251 -0.76 11.98 -5.18
CA SER A 251 -0.46 12.31 -6.58
C SER A 251 0.35 11.22 -7.31
N MET A 252 1.32 10.60 -6.65
CA MET A 252 2.15 9.54 -7.22
C MET A 252 1.64 8.12 -6.93
N ASN A 253 0.52 7.96 -6.21
CA ASN A 253 -0.09 6.66 -5.92
C ASN A 253 -0.89 6.15 -7.14
N CYS A 254 -0.18 5.93 -8.24
CA CYS A 254 -0.69 5.52 -9.54
C CYS A 254 -0.76 4.00 -9.70
N LEU A 255 -1.66 3.51 -10.55
CA LEU A 255 -1.68 2.09 -10.93
C LEU A 255 -1.00 1.90 -12.28
N VAL A 256 0.12 1.18 -12.28
CA VAL A 256 0.75 0.69 -13.52
C VAL A 256 -0.06 -0.50 -14.04
N ILE A 257 -0.60 -0.39 -15.25
CA ILE A 257 -1.39 -1.45 -15.90
C ILE A 257 -0.44 -2.44 -16.56
N ASP A 258 0.51 -1.94 -17.33
CA ASP A 258 1.58 -2.68 -17.98
C ASP A 258 2.85 -1.80 -18.07
N HIS A 259 3.95 -2.32 -18.64
CA HIS A 259 5.22 -1.57 -18.73
C HIS A 259 5.18 -0.29 -19.58
N LYS A 260 4.05 -0.01 -20.26
CA LYS A 260 3.81 1.18 -21.06
C LYS A 260 2.63 2.00 -20.54
N THR A 261 1.63 1.41 -19.89
CA THR A 261 0.38 2.09 -19.54
C THR A 261 0.26 2.34 -18.03
N VAL A 262 -0.09 3.56 -17.63
CA VAL A 262 -0.27 3.95 -16.22
C VAL A 262 -1.54 4.79 -16.02
N CYS A 263 -2.32 4.44 -15.01
CA CYS A 263 -3.45 5.23 -14.55
C CYS A 263 -2.99 6.25 -13.50
N VAL A 264 -3.32 7.53 -13.72
CA VAL A 264 -2.93 8.65 -12.84
C VAL A 264 -4.18 9.47 -12.51
N GLU A 265 -4.26 10.03 -11.30
CA GLU A 265 -5.41 10.85 -10.91
C GLU A 265 -5.51 12.09 -11.82
N ALA A 266 -6.70 12.34 -12.37
CA ALA A 266 -6.91 13.27 -13.49
C ALA A 266 -6.61 14.75 -13.14
N SER A 267 -6.64 15.13 -11.87
CA SER A 267 -6.32 16.50 -11.44
C SER A 267 -4.83 16.68 -11.11
N GLU A 268 -4.05 15.60 -11.01
CA GLU A 268 -2.61 15.61 -10.70
C GLU A 268 -1.78 15.84 -11.98
N VAL A 269 -2.00 17.00 -12.62
CA VAL A 269 -1.48 17.34 -13.95
C VAL A 269 0.04 17.25 -14.08
N HIS A 270 0.79 17.60 -13.02
CA HIS A 270 2.26 17.48 -13.03
C HIS A 270 2.71 16.02 -13.07
N GLN A 271 1.99 15.13 -12.37
CA GLN A 271 2.31 13.71 -12.38
C GLN A 271 1.99 13.10 -13.75
N MET A 272 0.87 13.48 -14.36
CA MET A 272 0.53 13.06 -15.73
C MET A 272 1.60 13.50 -16.73
N GLU A 273 2.02 14.76 -16.70
CA GLU A 273 3.07 15.27 -17.58
C GLU A 273 4.42 14.56 -17.37
N GLN A 274 4.78 14.25 -16.12
CA GLN A 274 5.99 13.49 -15.81
C GLN A 274 5.92 12.08 -16.39
N MET A 275 4.81 11.36 -16.19
CA MET A 275 4.66 9.98 -16.69
C MET A 275 4.74 9.93 -18.23
N ASP A 276 4.12 10.89 -18.92
CA ASP A 276 4.21 11.02 -20.39
C ASP A 276 5.66 11.25 -20.86
N LYS A 277 6.40 12.17 -20.22
CA LYS A 277 7.83 12.41 -20.50
C LYS A 277 8.72 11.21 -20.22
N LEU A 278 8.33 10.36 -19.27
CA LEU A 278 8.99 9.07 -18.98
C LEU A 278 8.60 7.96 -19.99
N GLY A 279 7.78 8.28 -20.98
CA GLY A 279 7.37 7.38 -22.06
C GLY A 279 6.23 6.44 -21.69
N MET A 280 5.43 6.78 -20.67
CA MET A 280 4.24 6.03 -20.31
C MET A 280 3.01 6.59 -21.05
N ASN A 281 2.13 5.72 -21.52
CA ASN A 281 0.76 6.03 -21.93
C ASN A 281 -0.08 6.32 -20.69
N VAL A 282 -0.43 7.58 -20.47
CA VAL A 282 -1.13 8.04 -19.28
C VAL A 282 -2.64 7.98 -19.46
N ILE A 283 -3.33 7.26 -18.57
CA ILE A 283 -4.78 7.20 -18.49
C ILE A 283 -5.24 8.07 -17.31
N PRO A 284 -5.88 9.23 -17.56
CA PRO A 284 -6.40 10.08 -16.49
C PRO A 284 -7.63 9.45 -15.84
N VAL A 285 -7.65 9.38 -14.51
CA VAL A 285 -8.76 8.83 -13.71
C VAL A 285 -9.25 9.87 -12.71
N PRO A 286 -10.46 10.44 -12.87
CA PRO A 286 -11.07 11.25 -11.82
C PRO A 286 -11.28 10.40 -10.56
N PHE A 287 -10.52 10.68 -9.50
CA PHE A 287 -10.49 9.80 -8.31
C PHE A 287 -10.28 10.52 -6.97
N ARG A 288 -10.17 11.85 -7.00
CA ARG A 288 -9.81 12.65 -5.82
C ARG A 288 -10.80 12.54 -4.66
N ASP A 289 -12.09 12.30 -4.90
CA ASP A 289 -13.10 12.15 -3.82
C ASP A 289 -12.96 10.82 -3.09
N ALA A 290 -12.38 9.80 -3.73
CA ALA A 290 -12.10 8.51 -3.08
C ALA A 290 -10.91 8.58 -2.09
N TYR A 291 -10.02 9.57 -2.20
CA TYR A 291 -8.84 9.70 -1.34
C TYR A 291 -9.16 9.74 0.16
N ALA A 292 -10.34 10.26 0.52
CA ALA A 292 -10.80 10.31 1.91
C ALA A 292 -10.97 8.92 2.56
N PHE A 293 -11.07 7.86 1.75
CA PHE A 293 -11.32 6.50 2.20
C PHE A 293 -10.07 5.63 2.26
N GLY A 294 -8.89 6.20 2.01
CA GLY A 294 -7.63 5.60 2.44
C GLY A 294 -6.49 5.55 1.45
N GLY A 295 -6.65 6.09 0.24
CA GLY A 295 -5.54 6.17 -0.69
C GLY A 295 -5.92 6.50 -2.14
N GLY A 296 -4.93 6.44 -3.02
CA GLY A 296 -5.08 6.69 -4.44
C GLY A 296 -5.39 5.42 -5.23
N LEU A 297 -4.99 5.40 -6.49
CA LEU A 297 -5.35 4.35 -7.45
C LEU A 297 -4.69 3.00 -7.13
N HIS A 298 -3.45 3.04 -6.62
CA HIS A 298 -2.75 1.82 -6.21
C HIS A 298 -3.30 1.26 -4.90
N CYS A 299 -3.58 2.11 -3.92
CA CYS A 299 -4.19 1.67 -2.67
C CYS A 299 -5.58 1.06 -2.93
N ALA A 300 -6.38 1.70 -3.79
CA ALA A 300 -7.74 1.28 -4.12
C ALA A 300 -7.82 -0.05 -4.90
N THR A 301 -6.69 -0.68 -5.24
CA THR A 301 -6.64 -1.93 -6.01
C THR A 301 -5.71 -2.93 -5.35
N ALA A 302 -5.98 -4.23 -5.54
CA ALA A 302 -5.05 -5.31 -5.26
C ALA A 302 -4.97 -6.18 -6.51
N ASP A 303 -3.82 -6.17 -7.19
CA ASP A 303 -3.63 -6.95 -8.41
C ASP A 303 -3.51 -8.44 -8.07
N VAL A 304 -4.52 -9.19 -8.52
CA VAL A 304 -4.64 -10.66 -8.38
C VAL A 304 -3.79 -11.38 -9.41
N TYR A 305 -3.77 -10.88 -10.65
CA TYR A 305 -3.07 -11.50 -11.76
C TYR A 305 -2.40 -10.43 -12.64
N ARG A 306 -1.15 -10.72 -13.04
CA ARG A 306 -0.43 -10.00 -14.09
C ARG A 306 0.27 -11.04 -14.95
N GLU A 307 0.20 -10.91 -16.27
CA GLU A 307 0.92 -11.79 -17.19
C GLU A 307 2.44 -11.60 -17.02
N GLY A 308 3.16 -12.68 -16.74
CA GLY A 308 4.62 -12.65 -16.56
C GLY A 308 5.14 -13.80 -15.68
N GLY A 309 6.46 -13.82 -15.49
CA GLY A 309 7.16 -14.74 -14.58
C GLY A 309 7.80 -14.01 -13.39
N CYS A 310 8.38 -14.78 -12.46
CA CYS A 310 9.17 -14.25 -11.35
C CYS A 310 10.60 -13.94 -11.82
N GLU A 311 10.80 -12.72 -12.33
CA GLU A 311 12.08 -12.25 -12.84
C GLU A 311 13.05 -11.82 -11.72
N ASP A 312 14.35 -11.98 -11.98
CA ASP A 312 15.41 -11.41 -11.16
C ASP A 312 15.88 -10.10 -11.79
N TYR A 313 15.44 -8.97 -11.23
CA TYR A 313 15.81 -7.64 -11.72
C TYR A 313 17.09 -7.08 -11.10
N PHE A 314 17.72 -7.82 -10.18
CA PHE A 314 18.94 -7.44 -9.48
C PHE A 314 19.89 -8.65 -9.32
N PRO A 315 20.42 -9.19 -10.45
CA PRO A 315 21.24 -10.42 -10.47
C PRO A 315 22.62 -10.31 -9.80
#